data_AF-A0A8T6HCA7-F1
#
_entry.id   AF-A0A8T6HCA7-F1
#
_cell.length_a   1.000
_cell.length_b   1.000
_cell.length_c   1.000
_cell.angle_alpha   90.00
_cell.angle_beta   90.00
_cell.angle_gamma   90.00
#
_symmetry.space_group_name_H-M   'P 1'
#
loop_
_entity.id
_entity.type
_entity.pdbx_description
1 polymer ?
#
loop_
_entity_poly.entity_id
_entity_poly.type
_entity_poly.pdbx_seq_one_letter_code
_entity_poly.pdbx_strand_id
1 'polypeptide(L)'
;MKEMRSPAVRLQQGKRMLFMTQFAVRDLISENFYKVDRLDVQGGSGMQRLLNQSRARSFSRDILAADKYNEAFLPTSVFLATNGSISFDEKSKEIFFSGDRKGDVFPFDVVDGQHRLEGLGMAARENPRILDFPVAVVIAHQMSEAREDAAIHHGQHEAKGC
;
A
#
# COMPACT_ATOMS: atom_id res chain seq x y z
N MET A 1 14.93 -10.17 -11.51
CA MET A 1 14.18 -8.99 -11.98
C MET A 1 12.71 -9.34 -12.03
N LYS A 2 11.87 -8.81 -11.12
CA LYS A 2 10.41 -8.94 -11.25
C LYS A 2 9.93 -7.68 -11.94
N GLU A 3 9.47 -7.84 -13.18
CA GLU A 3 8.75 -6.79 -13.87
C GLU A 3 7.31 -6.77 -13.37
N MET A 4 6.81 -5.57 -13.09
CA MET A 4 5.42 -5.36 -12.72
C MET A 4 4.76 -4.48 -13.77
N ARG A 5 3.62 -4.97 -14.25
CA ARG A 5 2.70 -4.27 -15.15
C ARG A 5 1.31 -4.34 -14.54
N SER A 6 0.62 -3.22 -14.52
CA SER A 6 -0.76 -3.19 -14.09
C SER A 6 -1.50 -2.05 -14.76
N PRO A 7 -2.77 -2.24 -15.17
CA PRO A 7 -3.63 -1.15 -15.57
C PRO A 7 -3.66 -0.07 -14.49
N ALA A 8 -3.66 1.19 -14.91
CA ALA A 8 -3.64 2.31 -14.00
C ALA A 8 -4.33 3.55 -14.57
N VAL A 9 -4.82 4.35 -13.64
CA VAL A 9 -5.28 5.72 -13.92
C VAL A 9 -4.27 6.68 -13.34
N ARG A 10 -3.70 7.55 -14.18
CA ARG A 10 -2.88 8.67 -13.72
C ARG A 10 -3.79 9.81 -13.25
N LEU A 11 -3.58 10.25 -12.01
CA LEU A 11 -4.35 11.30 -11.35
C LEU A 11 -3.41 12.43 -10.90
N GLN A 12 -3.96 13.62 -10.78
CA GLN A 12 -3.27 14.78 -10.21
C GLN A 12 -4.05 15.27 -8.99
N GLN A 13 -3.39 15.31 -7.83
CA GLN A 13 -3.95 15.86 -6.59
C GLN A 13 -3.04 16.99 -6.11
N GLY A 14 -3.51 18.24 -6.23
CA GLY A 14 -2.66 19.42 -6.03
C GLY A 14 -1.44 19.38 -6.97
N LYS A 15 -0.23 19.39 -6.41
CA LYS A 15 1.03 19.28 -7.17
C LYS A 15 1.59 17.85 -7.22
N ARG A 16 0.81 16.84 -6.82
CA ARG A 16 1.25 15.43 -6.79
C ARG A 16 0.63 14.62 -7.91
N MET A 17 1.47 13.83 -8.56
CA MET A 17 1.06 12.78 -9.48
C MET A 17 0.80 11.51 -8.68
N LEU A 18 -0.38 10.92 -8.88
CA LEU A 18 -0.78 9.65 -8.29
C LEU A 18 -1.10 8.64 -9.40
N PHE A 19 -0.88 7.37 -9.12
CA PHE A 19 -1.37 6.26 -9.93
C PHE A 19 -2.37 5.45 -9.10
N MET A 20 -3.60 5.32 -9.59
CA MET A 20 -4.56 4.35 -9.05
C MET A 20 -4.46 3.08 -9.88
N THR A 21 -4.17 1.95 -9.22
CA THR A 21 -3.90 0.66 -9.86
C THR A 21 -4.36 -0.47 -8.94
N GLN A 22 -4.03 -1.72 -9.29
CA GLN A 22 -4.26 -2.88 -8.44
C GLN A 22 -3.05 -3.82 -8.44
N PHE A 23 -2.86 -4.52 -7.33
CA PHE A 23 -1.89 -5.61 -7.21
C PHE A 23 -2.54 -6.81 -6.51
N ALA A 24 -2.06 -8.01 -6.84
CA ALA A 24 -2.46 -9.20 -6.10
C ALA A 24 -1.84 -9.19 -4.70
N VAL A 25 -2.52 -9.79 -3.72
CA VAL A 25 -1.99 -9.91 -2.34
C VAL A 25 -0.59 -10.53 -2.34
N ARG A 26 -0.34 -11.56 -3.15
CA ARG A 26 0.99 -12.20 -3.28
C ARG A 26 2.12 -11.23 -3.62
N ASP A 27 1.82 -10.16 -4.36
CA ASP A 27 2.80 -9.15 -4.72
C ASP A 27 3.03 -8.23 -3.53
N LEU A 28 1.94 -7.71 -2.95
CA LEU A 28 1.97 -6.78 -1.82
C LEU A 28 2.67 -7.34 -0.58
N ILE A 29 2.48 -8.64 -0.29
CA ILE A 29 3.10 -9.29 0.88
C ILE A 29 4.46 -9.91 0.58
N SER A 30 4.95 -9.77 -0.66
CA SER A 30 6.27 -10.26 -1.01
C SER A 30 7.35 -9.50 -0.26
N GLU A 31 8.43 -10.21 0.07
CA GLU A 31 9.55 -9.60 0.80
C GLU A 31 10.08 -8.37 0.04
N ASN A 32 10.33 -7.31 0.80
CA ASN A 32 10.80 -6.00 0.32
C ASN A 32 9.87 -5.28 -0.66
N PHE A 33 8.59 -5.66 -0.75
CA PHE A 33 7.61 -4.89 -1.53
C PHE A 33 7.39 -3.52 -0.91
N TYR A 34 7.22 -3.45 0.42
CA TYR A 34 7.04 -2.21 1.14
C TYR A 34 7.87 -2.15 2.42
N LYS A 35 8.07 -0.94 2.93
CA LYS A 35 8.57 -0.64 4.27
C LYS A 35 7.52 0.19 5.01
N VAL A 36 7.47 0.01 6.32
CA VAL A 36 6.65 0.81 7.23
C VAL A 36 7.62 1.59 8.10
N ASP A 37 7.64 2.90 7.97
CA ASP A 37 8.48 3.73 8.82
C ASP A 37 7.82 3.89 10.19
N ARG A 38 8.40 3.25 11.22
CA ARG A 38 7.82 3.14 12.56
C ARG A 38 8.41 4.23 13.46
N LEU A 39 7.55 4.89 14.24
CA LEU A 39 7.98 5.76 15.35
C LEU A 39 8.97 5.01 16.24
N ASP A 40 10.21 5.47 16.26
CA ASP A 40 11.22 4.91 17.16
C ASP A 40 10.92 5.40 18.58
N VAL A 41 10.67 4.46 19.49
CA VAL A 41 10.20 4.73 20.87
C VAL A 41 11.23 5.52 21.69
N GLN A 42 12.47 5.64 21.21
CA GLN A 42 13.56 6.38 21.85
C GLN A 42 13.80 7.79 21.28
N GLY A 43 12.86 8.34 20.50
CA GLY A 43 12.91 9.74 20.03
C GLY A 43 13.15 9.91 18.52
N GLY A 44 12.83 8.91 17.71
CA GLY A 44 13.03 8.93 16.26
C GLY A 44 11.79 9.35 15.46
N SER A 45 12.04 9.98 14.32
CA SER A 45 11.13 10.62 13.36
C SER A 45 10.26 9.66 12.54
N GLY A 46 9.78 8.56 13.11
CA GLY A 46 8.96 7.61 12.35
C GLY A 46 7.53 8.10 12.11
N MET A 47 6.93 7.77 10.97
CA MET A 47 5.70 8.41 10.49
C MET A 47 4.40 7.69 10.87
N GLN A 48 4.42 6.39 11.21
CA GLN A 48 3.19 5.60 11.36
C GLN A 48 2.88 5.12 12.79
N ARG A 49 1.57 5.00 13.09
CA ARG A 49 1.06 4.45 14.36
C ARG A 49 1.54 3.00 14.56
N LEU A 50 1.81 2.61 15.81
CA LEU A 50 2.12 1.23 16.16
C LEU A 50 1.07 0.26 15.58
N LEU A 51 1.55 -0.82 14.97
CA LEU A 51 0.72 -1.89 14.43
C LEU A 51 -0.15 -2.48 15.55
N ASN A 52 -1.47 -2.37 15.42
CA ASN A 52 -2.40 -3.00 16.34
C ASN A 52 -2.77 -4.37 15.77
N GLN A 53 -2.18 -5.42 16.35
CA GLN A 53 -2.39 -6.80 15.95
C GLN A 53 -3.87 -7.23 16.00
N SER A 54 -4.65 -6.69 16.94
CA SER A 54 -6.09 -6.97 17.02
C SER A 54 -6.85 -6.41 15.81
N ARG A 55 -6.50 -5.21 15.34
CA ARG A 55 -7.12 -4.62 14.13
C ARG A 55 -6.78 -5.40 12.87
N ALA A 56 -5.53 -5.81 12.71
CA ALA A 56 -5.11 -6.65 11.58
C ALA A 56 -5.84 -8.01 11.59
N ARG A 57 -5.99 -8.64 12.77
CA ARG A 57 -6.75 -9.89 12.94
C ARG A 57 -8.24 -9.73 12.68
N SER A 58 -8.85 -8.61 13.08
CA SER A 58 -10.25 -8.32 12.76
C SER A 58 -10.44 -8.26 11.26
N PHE A 59 -9.61 -7.44 10.59
CA PHE A 59 -9.65 -7.30 9.14
C PHE A 59 -9.44 -8.64 8.41
N SER A 60 -8.49 -9.47 8.86
CA SER A 60 -8.28 -10.83 8.32
C SER A 60 -9.55 -11.68 8.37
N ARG A 61 -10.26 -11.67 9.51
CA ARG A 61 -11.51 -12.44 9.68
C ARG A 61 -12.62 -11.91 8.78
N ASP A 62 -12.73 -10.60 8.65
CA ASP A 62 -13.74 -9.96 7.81
C ASP A 62 -13.53 -10.33 6.33
N ILE A 63 -12.28 -10.29 5.84
CA ILE A 63 -11.94 -10.71 4.48
C ILE A 63 -12.26 -12.18 4.23
N LEU A 64 -11.87 -13.08 5.15
CA LEU A 64 -12.15 -14.51 5.01
C LEU A 64 -13.66 -14.82 5.04
N ALA A 65 -14.41 -14.12 5.88
CA ALA A 65 -15.86 -14.26 5.95
C ALA A 65 -16.53 -13.82 4.65
N ALA A 66 -16.10 -12.70 4.09
CA ALA A 66 -16.64 -12.18 2.83
C ALA A 66 -16.19 -12.99 1.60
N ASP A 67 -14.95 -13.52 1.60
CA ASP A 67 -14.42 -14.38 0.53
C ASP A 67 -15.25 -15.66 0.36
N LYS A 68 -15.76 -16.22 1.46
CA LYS A 68 -16.66 -17.39 1.44
C LYS A 68 -17.89 -17.18 0.55
N TYR A 69 -18.35 -15.93 0.40
CA TYR A 69 -19.50 -15.55 -0.41
C TYR A 69 -19.10 -14.85 -1.72
N ASN A 70 -17.80 -14.73 -2.01
CA ASN A 70 -17.25 -13.92 -3.12
C ASN A 70 -17.63 -12.42 -3.03
N GLU A 71 -17.78 -11.91 -1.81
CA GLU A 71 -18.15 -10.52 -1.53
C GLU A 71 -17.01 -9.73 -0.86
N ALA A 72 -15.80 -10.31 -0.81
CA ALA A 72 -14.65 -9.63 -0.21
C ALA A 72 -14.29 -8.36 -1.00
N PHE A 73 -14.21 -7.24 -0.30
CA PHE A 73 -13.67 -5.99 -0.83
C PHE A 73 -12.98 -5.20 0.28
N LEU A 74 -12.07 -4.30 -0.10
CA LEU A 74 -11.49 -3.32 0.81
C LEU A 74 -12.25 -2.01 0.67
N PRO A 75 -12.80 -1.43 1.75
CA PRO A 75 -13.54 -0.17 1.65
C PRO A 75 -12.66 1.02 1.25
N THR A 76 -11.35 0.93 1.49
CA THR A 76 -10.37 1.96 1.14
C THR A 76 -9.13 1.32 0.51
N SER A 77 -8.51 2.03 -0.45
CA SER A 77 -7.28 1.60 -1.12
C SER A 77 -6.07 1.66 -0.20
N VAL A 78 -5.09 0.77 -0.40
CA VAL A 78 -3.76 0.93 0.21
C VAL A 78 -3.08 2.13 -0.43
N PHE A 79 -2.49 3.02 0.39
CA PHE A 79 -1.79 4.20 -0.12
C PHE A 79 -0.29 4.02 0.06
N LEU A 80 0.42 3.98 -1.06
CA LEU A 80 1.86 3.80 -1.14
C LEU A 80 2.53 5.06 -1.66
N ALA A 81 3.81 5.21 -1.34
CA ALA A 81 4.67 6.24 -1.87
C ALA A 81 5.98 5.65 -2.36
N THR A 82 6.60 6.30 -3.33
CA THR A 82 7.95 5.97 -3.77
C THR A 82 8.65 7.19 -4.37
N ASN A 83 9.96 7.25 -4.15
CA ASN A 83 10.86 8.13 -4.91
C ASN A 83 11.34 7.49 -6.22
N GLY A 84 11.03 6.22 -6.42
CA GLY A 84 11.42 5.47 -7.60
C GLY A 84 10.67 5.83 -8.86
N SER A 85 11.24 5.47 -10.00
CA SER A 85 10.68 5.74 -11.33
C SER A 85 9.56 4.77 -11.69
N ILE A 86 8.35 5.26 -11.93
CA ILE A 86 7.22 4.48 -12.46
C ILE A 86 6.93 5.01 -13.85
N SER A 87 7.05 4.14 -14.84
CA SER A 87 6.67 4.48 -16.22
C SER A 87 5.16 4.34 -16.37
N PHE A 88 4.54 5.24 -17.14
CA PHE A 88 3.13 5.15 -17.50
C PHE A 88 2.97 5.23 -19.01
N ASP A 89 2.37 4.20 -19.60
CA ASP A 89 2.06 4.17 -21.03
C ASP A 89 0.70 4.81 -21.30
N GLU A 90 0.69 5.93 -22.02
CA GLU A 90 -0.55 6.65 -22.35
C GLU A 90 -1.49 5.90 -23.30
N LYS A 91 -0.98 4.95 -24.09
CA LYS A 91 -1.78 4.19 -25.04
C LYS A 91 -2.41 2.98 -24.35
N SER A 92 -1.64 2.20 -23.61
CA SER A 92 -2.15 1.02 -22.91
C SER A 92 -2.80 1.33 -21.57
N LYS A 93 -2.57 2.54 -21.01
CA LYS A 93 -3.01 2.95 -19.67
C LYS A 93 -2.48 2.00 -18.59
N GLU A 94 -1.21 1.63 -18.71
CA GLU A 94 -0.53 0.75 -17.77
C GLU A 94 0.63 1.47 -17.10
N ILE A 95 0.87 1.14 -15.84
CA ILE A 95 2.15 1.41 -15.20
C ILE A 95 3.11 0.25 -15.43
N PHE A 96 4.39 0.58 -15.56
CA PHE A 96 5.49 -0.37 -15.64
C PHE A 96 6.63 0.05 -14.72
N PHE A 97 7.14 -0.91 -13.97
CA PHE A 97 8.39 -0.77 -13.23
C PHE A 97 9.06 -2.13 -13.05
N SER A 98 10.39 -2.10 -13.05
CA SER A 98 11.26 -3.24 -12.76
C SER A 98 12.04 -2.94 -11.49
N GLY A 99 12.21 -3.95 -10.64
CA GLY A 99 13.09 -3.78 -9.49
C GLY A 99 13.47 -5.10 -8.85
N ASP A 100 14.76 -5.39 -8.85
CA ASP A 100 15.38 -6.47 -8.09
C ASP A 100 15.81 -5.90 -6.73
N ARG A 101 14.81 -5.59 -5.90
CA ARG A 101 14.96 -5.41 -4.45
C ARG A 101 16.23 -4.65 -4.00
N LYS A 102 16.32 -3.35 -4.35
CA LYS A 102 16.94 -2.21 -3.63
C LYS A 102 17.40 -1.20 -4.68
N GLY A 103 16.75 -0.04 -4.75
CA GLY A 103 17.31 1.15 -5.41
C GLY A 103 16.39 1.85 -6.39
N ASP A 104 15.56 1.12 -7.16
CA ASP A 104 14.86 1.75 -8.29
C ASP A 104 13.40 2.13 -8.00
N VAL A 105 12.61 1.26 -7.33
CA VAL A 105 11.20 1.51 -6.94
C VAL A 105 10.86 0.94 -5.57
N PHE A 106 11.45 -0.21 -5.24
CA PHE A 106 11.23 -0.91 -3.99
C PHE A 106 12.27 -0.56 -2.91
N PRO A 107 11.89 -0.63 -1.62
CA PRO A 107 10.52 -0.83 -1.13
C PRO A 107 9.64 0.42 -1.30
N PHE A 108 8.32 0.22 -1.45
CA PHE A 108 7.35 1.30 -1.30
C PHE A 108 7.21 1.74 0.16
N ASP A 109 7.02 3.03 0.38
CA ASP A 109 6.63 3.57 1.66
C ASP A 109 5.13 3.39 1.87
N VAL A 110 4.72 2.72 2.94
CA VAL A 110 3.30 2.65 3.30
C VAL A 110 2.91 3.98 3.92
N VAL A 111 2.03 4.74 3.26
CA VAL A 111 1.47 5.99 3.80
C VAL A 111 0.21 5.70 4.60
N ASP A 112 -0.66 4.83 4.09
CA ASP A 112 -1.85 4.33 4.78
C ASP A 112 -2.16 2.88 4.36
N GLY A 113 -2.77 2.11 5.26
CA GLY A 113 -3.20 0.73 5.02
C GLY A 113 -2.32 -0.36 5.61
N GLN A 114 -1.38 -0.03 6.51
CA GLN A 114 -0.53 -1.02 7.18
C GLN A 114 -1.30 -2.18 7.85
N HIS A 115 -2.42 -1.90 8.56
CA HIS A 115 -3.22 -2.97 9.19
C HIS A 115 -3.95 -3.84 8.15
N ARG A 116 -4.29 -3.27 6.99
CA ARG A 116 -4.91 -4.00 5.87
C ARG A 116 -3.89 -4.93 5.22
N LEU A 117 -2.68 -4.45 4.95
CA LEU A 117 -1.58 -5.27 4.45
C LEU A 117 -1.23 -6.43 5.39
N GLU A 118 -1.13 -6.16 6.70
CA GLU A 118 -0.88 -7.20 7.69
C GLU A 118 -2.04 -8.21 7.76
N GLY A 119 -3.28 -7.73 7.78
CA GLY A 119 -4.46 -8.58 7.82
C GLY A 119 -4.65 -9.43 6.55
N LEU A 120 -4.33 -8.90 5.37
CA LEU A 120 -4.26 -9.68 4.13
C LEU A 120 -3.19 -10.76 4.19
N GLY A 121 -2.02 -10.45 4.77
CA GLY A 121 -0.97 -11.43 5.02
C GLY A 121 -1.41 -12.56 5.97
N MET A 122 -2.19 -12.23 7.02
CA MET A 122 -2.80 -13.23 7.89
C MET A 122 -3.83 -14.08 7.13
N ALA A 123 -4.75 -13.45 6.40
CA ALA A 123 -5.79 -14.14 5.64
C ALA A 123 -5.19 -15.08 4.57
N ALA A 124 -4.14 -14.66 3.88
CA ALA A 124 -3.45 -15.48 2.88
C ALA A 124 -2.72 -16.71 3.46
N ARG A 125 -2.26 -16.64 4.72
CA ARG A 125 -1.71 -17.81 5.42
C ARG A 125 -2.80 -18.83 5.78
N GLU A 126 -4.02 -18.37 6.05
CA GLU A 126 -5.16 -19.22 6.40
C GLU A 126 -5.87 -19.80 5.17
N ASN A 127 -6.08 -18.97 4.13
CA ASN A 127 -6.68 -19.37 2.86
C ASN A 127 -5.79 -18.86 1.70
N PRO A 128 -4.96 -19.73 1.10
CA PRO A 128 -4.06 -19.34 0.02
C PRO A 128 -4.73 -18.74 -1.21
N ARG A 129 -6.05 -18.90 -1.41
CA ARG A 129 -6.77 -18.24 -2.52
C ARG A 129 -6.73 -16.72 -2.42
N ILE A 130 -6.61 -16.19 -1.19
CA ILE A 130 -6.47 -14.76 -0.95
C ILE A 130 -5.20 -14.18 -1.61
N LEU A 131 -4.19 -15.02 -1.91
CA LEU A 131 -2.99 -14.57 -2.63
C LEU A 131 -3.29 -13.92 -3.99
N ASP A 132 -4.37 -14.35 -4.65
CA ASP A 132 -4.79 -13.83 -5.96
C ASP A 132 -5.86 -12.74 -5.86
N PHE A 133 -6.27 -12.38 -4.64
CA PHE A 133 -7.24 -11.32 -4.42
C PHE A 133 -6.66 -9.97 -4.90
N PRO A 134 -7.37 -9.22 -5.76
CA PRO A 134 -6.92 -7.93 -6.26
C PRO A 134 -7.15 -6.84 -5.22
N VAL A 135 -6.11 -6.08 -4.90
CA VAL A 135 -6.15 -4.98 -3.94
C VAL A 135 -6.01 -3.67 -4.70
N ALA A 136 -6.97 -2.76 -4.50
CA ALA A 136 -6.87 -1.40 -5.01
C ALA A 136 -5.74 -0.64 -4.29
N VAL A 137 -4.85 -0.05 -5.06
CA VAL A 137 -3.67 0.68 -4.58
C VAL A 137 -3.61 2.05 -5.22
N VAL A 138 -3.35 3.07 -4.41
CA VAL A 138 -2.95 4.39 -4.88
C VAL A 138 -1.45 4.53 -4.61
N ILE A 139 -0.69 4.99 -5.59
CA ILE A 139 0.75 5.23 -5.48
C ILE A 139 1.02 6.70 -5.72
N ALA A 140 1.60 7.38 -4.74
CA ALA A 140 2.15 8.71 -4.92
C ALA A 140 3.59 8.61 -5.47
N HIS A 141 3.81 9.24 -6.62
CA HIS A 141 5.07 9.16 -7.36
C HIS A 141 5.97 10.37 -7.07
N GLN A 142 7.29 10.14 -6.96
CA GLN A 142 8.32 11.15 -6.70
C GLN A 142 8.09 11.97 -5.41
N MET A 143 7.77 11.29 -4.31
CA MET A 143 7.67 11.93 -3.00
C MET A 143 8.93 11.73 -2.18
N SER A 144 9.72 12.81 -2.00
CA SER A 144 10.85 12.81 -1.07
C SER A 144 10.34 12.59 0.36
N GLU A 145 11.10 11.88 1.21
CA GLU A 145 10.77 11.57 2.61
C GLU A 145 10.22 12.80 3.39
N ALA A 146 10.90 13.96 3.30
CA ALA A 146 10.47 15.21 3.96
C ALA A 146 9.07 15.74 3.54
N ARG A 147 8.52 15.28 2.41
CA ARG A 147 7.18 15.67 1.90
C ARG A 147 6.11 14.67 2.30
N GLU A 148 6.49 13.47 2.71
CA GLU A 148 5.60 12.42 3.22
C GLU A 148 5.17 12.76 4.65
N ASP A 149 6.10 13.22 5.48
CA ASP A 149 5.88 13.70 6.86
C ASP A 149 4.70 14.68 6.95
N ALA A 150 4.68 15.69 6.07
CA ALA A 150 3.65 16.72 6.07
C ALA A 150 2.26 16.18 5.71
N ALA A 151 2.17 15.20 4.79
CA ALA A 151 0.90 14.63 4.36
C ALA A 151 0.28 13.72 5.44
N ILE A 152 1.12 12.94 6.13
CA ILE A 152 0.68 11.99 7.15
C ILE A 152 0.27 12.72 8.44
N HIS A 153 1.01 13.75 8.86
CA HIS A 153 0.68 14.49 10.07
C HIS A 153 -0.65 15.23 10.00
N HIS A 154 -1.01 15.84 8.86
CA HIS A 154 -2.30 16.53 8.72
C HIS A 154 -3.51 15.57 8.71
N GLY A 155 -3.41 14.40 8.06
CA GLY A 155 -4.51 13.42 8.02
C GLY A 155 -4.82 12.74 9.37
N GLN A 156 -3.85 12.67 10.29
CA GLN A 156 -4.07 12.04 11.60
C GLN A 156 -4.75 12.95 12.63
N HIS A 157 -4.77 14.28 12.42
CA HIS A 157 -5.43 15.23 13.32
C HIS A 157 -6.94 15.31 13.08
N GLU A 158 -7.42 15.06 11.86
CA GLU A 158 -8.85 15.17 11.52
C GLU A 158 -9.67 13.93 11.95
N ALA A 159 -9.05 12.76 12.08
CA ALA A 159 -9.73 11.52 12.50
C ALA A 159 -10.01 11.41 14.02
N LYS A 160 -9.77 12.47 14.81
CA LYS A 160 -10.07 12.52 16.26
C LYS A 160 -11.36 13.29 16.59
N GLY A 161 -12.08 13.78 15.57
CA GLY A 161 -13.34 14.50 15.74
C GLY A 161 -14.47 13.88 14.93
N CYS A 162 -14.89 12.66 15.28
CA CYS A 162 -16.21 12.12 14.95
C CYS A 162 -16.54 10.99 15.93
#